data_AF-A0AA43JF45-F1
#
_entry.id   AF-A0AA43JF45-F1
#
_cell.length_a   1.000
_cell.length_b   1.000
_cell.length_c   1.000
_cell.angle_alpha   90.00
_cell.angle_beta   90.00
_cell.angle_gamma   90.00
#
_symmetry.space_group_name_H-M   'P 1'
#
loop_
_entity.id
_entity.type
_entity.pdbx_description
1 polymer ?
#
loop_
_entity_poly.entity_id
_entity_poly.type
_entity_poly.pdbx_seq_one_letter_code
_entity_poly.pdbx_strand_id
1 'polypeptide(L)'
;MAFTWSMLRSQEPTTLAAARSLAHRALQWPARAARANLEPAPDDSHTSLTWHPDQAALLTQLLPGGVKVGLRIGVHELVFIKGSGSESFPLGAAPDSDVGEWLDAKLAAAGLKPASGVTLPYETPHALFARPAEETPRFAAVAGWLAAGAEVLEWVRRKYRRFKPGPGPVRCWPHHFDIATLVALEPGDAEHARAIGVGVSPGDDYYAQPYLYVSPYPRPDIANLPALPRGGRWHTRDFFAAIATGTDLLALEDPEKGMIEIIEAAFEEGLRRLHVR
;
A
#
# COMPACT_ATOMS: atom_id res chain seq x y z
N MET A 1 -19.67 1.99 -3.15
CA MET A 1 -20.12 1.80 -1.75
C MET A 1 -18.92 2.02 -0.85
N ALA A 2 -19.13 2.53 0.36
CA ALA A 2 -18.04 2.61 1.35
C ALA A 2 -17.58 1.19 1.73
N PHE A 3 -16.28 1.05 2.00
CA PHE A 3 -15.69 -0.20 2.47
C PHE A 3 -16.29 -0.61 3.83
N THR A 4 -16.47 -1.92 4.04
CA THR A 4 -16.75 -2.52 5.35
C THR A 4 -15.90 -3.77 5.53
N TRP A 5 -15.44 -4.05 6.75
CA TRP A 5 -14.61 -5.23 7.06
C TRP A 5 -15.21 -6.58 6.63
N SER A 6 -16.54 -6.69 6.63
CA SER A 6 -17.25 -7.86 6.11
C SER A 6 -16.96 -8.16 4.63
N MET A 7 -16.66 -7.14 3.83
CA MET A 7 -16.32 -7.30 2.41
C MET A 7 -15.03 -8.06 2.17
N LEU A 8 -14.11 -8.09 3.14
CA LEU A 8 -12.86 -8.86 3.00
C LEU A 8 -13.11 -10.36 2.87
N ARG A 9 -14.24 -10.86 3.37
CA ARG A 9 -14.65 -12.27 3.25
C ARG A 9 -15.34 -12.59 1.91
N SER A 10 -15.47 -11.61 1.00
CA SER A 10 -16.12 -11.83 -0.30
C SER A 10 -15.31 -12.71 -1.25
N GLN A 11 -13.99 -12.80 -1.06
CA GLN A 11 -13.07 -13.59 -1.87
C GLN A 11 -12.03 -14.25 -0.96
N GLU A 12 -11.64 -15.48 -1.30
CA GLU A 12 -10.55 -16.17 -0.61
C GLU A 12 -9.22 -15.42 -0.84
N PRO A 13 -8.48 -15.03 0.23
CA PRO A 13 -7.25 -14.24 0.12
C PRO A 13 -6.19 -14.83 -0.83
N THR A 14 -6.08 -16.17 -0.86
CA THR A 14 -5.13 -16.91 -1.70
C THR A 14 -5.45 -16.86 -3.19
N THR A 15 -6.63 -16.36 -3.58
CA THR A 15 -7.04 -16.24 -4.98
C THR A 15 -6.76 -14.87 -5.59
N LEU A 16 -6.18 -13.94 -4.82
CA LEU A 16 -6.04 -12.53 -5.22
C LEU A 16 -4.77 -12.19 -6.00
N ALA A 17 -3.86 -13.14 -6.18
CA ALA A 17 -2.54 -12.90 -6.77
C ALA A 17 -2.58 -12.28 -8.18
N ALA A 18 -3.50 -12.75 -9.04
CA ALA A 18 -3.67 -12.25 -10.41
C ALA A 18 -4.20 -10.81 -10.44
N ALA A 19 -5.34 -10.54 -9.79
CA ALA A 19 -5.87 -9.18 -9.62
C ALA A 19 -4.85 -8.22 -8.99
N ARG A 20 -4.11 -8.67 -7.97
CA ARG A 20 -3.01 -7.89 -7.37
C ARG A 20 -1.97 -7.53 -8.41
N SER A 21 -1.46 -8.49 -9.19
CA SER A 21 -0.41 -8.24 -10.19
C SER A 21 -0.88 -7.25 -11.27
N LEU A 22 -2.14 -7.33 -11.72
CA LEU A 22 -2.73 -6.37 -12.65
C LEU A 22 -2.85 -4.97 -12.01
N ALA A 23 -3.34 -4.89 -10.77
CA ALA A 23 -3.44 -3.63 -10.04
C ALA A 23 -2.06 -2.99 -9.77
N HIS A 24 -1.04 -3.79 -9.46
CA HIS A 24 0.33 -3.31 -9.23
C HIS A 24 0.93 -2.72 -10.51
N ARG A 25 0.73 -3.37 -11.66
CA ARG A 25 1.11 -2.81 -12.96
C ARG A 25 0.38 -1.50 -13.24
N ALA A 26 -0.93 -1.46 -13.02
CA ALA A 26 -1.73 -0.26 -13.22
C ALA A 26 -1.29 0.92 -12.31
N LEU A 27 -0.89 0.63 -11.07
CA LEU A 27 -0.43 1.62 -10.10
C LEU A 27 0.86 2.34 -10.54
N GLN A 28 1.62 1.76 -11.46
CA GLN A 28 2.81 2.41 -12.00
C GLN A 28 2.47 3.67 -12.82
N TRP A 29 1.28 3.78 -13.39
CA TRP A 29 0.87 4.95 -14.18
C TRP A 29 0.75 6.23 -13.34
N PRO A 30 -0.01 6.25 -12.22
CA PRO A 30 0.02 7.40 -11.32
C PRO A 30 1.42 7.68 -10.74
N ALA A 31 2.22 6.66 -10.43
CA ALA A 31 3.58 6.84 -9.92
C ALA A 31 4.50 7.54 -10.95
N ARG A 32 4.39 7.16 -12.23
CA ARG A 32 5.07 7.84 -13.34
C ARG A 32 4.62 9.29 -13.48
N ALA A 33 3.31 9.56 -13.39
CA ALA A 33 2.78 10.92 -13.44
C ALA A 33 3.33 11.81 -12.31
N ALA A 34 3.41 11.26 -11.08
CA ALA A 34 4.02 11.93 -9.95
C ALA A 34 5.52 12.20 -10.17
N ARG A 35 6.29 11.18 -10.57
CA ARG A 35 7.73 11.31 -10.85
C ARG A 35 8.05 12.32 -11.96
N ALA A 36 7.20 12.42 -12.99
CA ALA A 36 7.37 13.42 -14.05
C ALA A 36 7.18 14.86 -13.55
N ASN A 37 6.32 15.07 -12.55
CA ASN A 37 5.73 16.38 -12.26
C ASN A 37 5.99 16.91 -10.84
N LEU A 38 6.64 16.14 -9.98
CA LEU A 38 7.00 16.53 -8.63
C LEU A 38 8.51 16.54 -8.44
N GLU A 39 8.98 17.41 -7.56
CA GLU A 39 10.38 17.42 -7.15
C GLU A 39 10.75 16.11 -6.43
N PRO A 40 11.88 15.47 -6.78
CA PRO A 40 12.32 14.25 -6.13
C PRO A 40 12.54 14.44 -4.62
N ALA A 41 11.89 13.60 -3.83
CA ALA A 41 12.18 13.44 -2.41
C ALA A 41 13.25 12.35 -2.19
N PRO A 42 14.17 12.49 -1.21
CA PRO A 42 15.23 11.50 -0.97
C PRO A 42 14.74 10.07 -0.67
N ASP A 43 13.58 9.94 -0.03
CA ASP A 43 12.93 8.66 0.32
C ASP A 43 11.96 8.16 -0.77
N ASP A 44 12.01 8.75 -1.97
CA ASP A 44 11.10 8.51 -3.09
C ASP A 44 9.62 8.79 -2.81
N SER A 45 9.30 9.41 -1.66
CA SER A 45 7.91 9.58 -1.22
C SER A 45 7.07 10.47 -2.13
N HIS A 46 7.70 11.33 -2.93
CA HIS A 46 7.04 12.11 -3.98
C HIS A 46 6.22 11.24 -4.95
N THR A 47 6.57 9.96 -5.14
CA THR A 47 5.83 9.02 -6.00
C THR A 47 4.79 8.18 -5.26
N SER A 48 4.76 8.24 -3.92
CA SER A 48 3.81 7.50 -3.11
C SER A 48 2.37 7.96 -3.34
N LEU A 49 1.43 7.05 -3.05
CA LEU A 49 0.01 7.30 -3.17
C LEU A 49 -0.66 7.28 -1.79
N THR A 50 -1.82 7.90 -1.67
CA THR A 50 -2.64 7.87 -0.46
C THR A 50 -4.00 7.26 -0.79
N TRP A 51 -4.50 6.39 0.09
CA TRP A 51 -5.86 5.88 -0.02
C TRP A 51 -6.87 6.99 0.30
N HIS A 52 -7.78 7.25 -0.64
CA HIS A 52 -8.87 8.22 -0.48
C HIS A 52 -10.20 7.47 -0.42
N PRO A 53 -10.82 7.33 0.78
CA PRO A 53 -12.03 6.51 0.96
C PRO A 53 -13.21 7.04 0.14
N ASP A 54 -13.38 8.37 0.04
CA ASP A 54 -14.46 9.00 -0.73
C ASP A 54 -14.39 8.69 -2.23
N GLN A 55 -13.18 8.41 -2.74
CA GLN A 55 -12.94 8.07 -4.15
C GLN A 55 -12.74 6.57 -4.37
N ALA A 56 -12.65 5.78 -3.29
CA ALA A 56 -12.21 4.38 -3.30
C ALA A 56 -10.96 4.18 -4.19
N ALA A 57 -9.98 5.08 -4.06
CA ALA A 57 -8.84 5.16 -4.97
C ALA A 57 -7.53 5.42 -4.22
N LEU A 58 -6.43 4.90 -4.77
CA LEU A 58 -5.09 5.39 -4.45
C LEU A 58 -4.78 6.59 -5.33
N LEU A 59 -4.53 7.76 -4.75
CA LEU A 59 -4.22 8.99 -5.48
C LEU A 59 -2.80 9.45 -5.21
N THR A 60 -2.16 10.07 -6.19
CA THR A 60 -0.89 10.77 -6.03
C THR A 60 -1.00 11.90 -5.00
N GLN A 61 0.16 12.38 -4.55
CA GLN A 61 0.27 13.74 -4.03
C GLN A 61 -0.27 14.76 -5.06
N LEU A 62 -0.57 15.98 -4.59
CA LEU A 62 -1.11 17.03 -5.44
C LEU A 62 -0.04 17.46 -6.46
N LEU A 63 -0.31 17.21 -7.74
CA LEU A 63 0.52 17.67 -8.85
C LEU A 63 0.27 19.17 -9.10
N PRO A 64 1.18 19.88 -9.79
CA PRO A 64 0.98 21.28 -10.15
C PRO A 64 -0.36 21.52 -10.86
N GLY A 65 -0.97 22.68 -10.62
CA GLY A 65 -2.29 23.01 -11.17
C GLY A 65 -3.47 22.31 -10.48
N GLY A 66 -3.26 21.74 -9.28
CA GLY A 66 -4.33 21.15 -8.47
C GLY A 66 -4.82 19.79 -9.00
N VAL A 67 -3.92 19.05 -9.65
CA VAL A 67 -4.23 17.76 -10.28
C VAL A 67 -3.89 16.60 -9.35
N LYS A 68 -4.71 15.55 -9.36
CA LYS A 68 -4.34 14.24 -8.84
C LYS A 68 -4.57 13.18 -9.89
N VAL A 69 -3.64 12.24 -10.00
CA VAL A 69 -3.81 11.02 -10.80
C VAL A 69 -3.94 9.86 -9.82
N GLY A 70 -4.66 8.80 -10.18
CA GLY A 70 -4.81 7.69 -9.28
C GLY A 70 -5.40 6.45 -9.92
N LEU A 71 -5.58 5.43 -9.10
CA LEU A 71 -6.12 4.13 -9.49
C LEU A 71 -7.31 3.77 -8.62
N ARG A 72 -8.47 3.54 -9.24
CA ARG A 72 -9.63 2.90 -8.63
C ARG A 72 -9.52 1.40 -8.84
N ILE A 73 -8.83 0.73 -7.91
CA ILE A 73 -8.52 -0.70 -8.05
C ILE A 73 -9.81 -1.52 -8.20
N GLY A 74 -10.82 -1.28 -7.38
CA GLY A 74 -12.04 -2.10 -7.33
C GLY A 74 -12.84 -2.17 -8.64
N VAL A 75 -12.66 -1.20 -9.55
CA VAL A 75 -13.25 -1.18 -10.89
C VAL A 75 -12.20 -1.21 -12.01
N HIS A 76 -10.92 -1.34 -11.65
CA HIS A 76 -9.78 -1.37 -12.55
C HIS A 76 -9.75 -0.18 -13.54
N GLU A 77 -9.78 1.04 -12.99
CA GLU A 77 -9.76 2.28 -13.78
C GLU A 77 -8.68 3.25 -13.30
N LEU A 78 -8.01 3.90 -14.26
CA LEU A 78 -7.17 5.07 -14.01
C LEU A 78 -8.07 6.29 -13.86
N VAL A 79 -7.76 7.18 -12.91
CA VAL A 79 -8.53 8.41 -12.67
C VAL A 79 -7.63 9.63 -12.73
N PHE A 80 -8.12 10.69 -13.37
CA PHE A 80 -7.53 12.02 -13.41
C PHE A 80 -8.50 13.01 -12.77
N ILE A 81 -8.05 13.77 -11.77
CA ILE A 81 -8.87 14.68 -10.98
C ILE A 81 -8.28 16.08 -11.05
N LYS A 82 -9.10 17.09 -11.35
CA LYS A 82 -8.72 18.50 -11.35
C LYS A 82 -9.88 19.35 -10.87
N GLY A 83 -9.69 20.09 -9.77
CA GLY A 83 -10.77 20.84 -9.13
C GLY A 83 -11.91 19.90 -8.70
N SER A 84 -13.14 20.21 -9.08
CA SER A 84 -14.31 19.34 -8.85
C SER A 84 -14.56 18.31 -9.96
N GLY A 85 -13.79 18.35 -11.04
CA GLY A 85 -13.93 17.43 -12.18
C GLY A 85 -13.08 16.18 -12.02
N SER A 86 -13.61 15.04 -12.47
CA SER A 86 -12.85 13.79 -12.61
C SER A 86 -13.16 13.11 -13.93
N GLU A 87 -12.13 12.59 -14.57
CA GLU A 87 -12.23 11.74 -15.76
C GLU A 87 -11.57 10.40 -15.46
N SER A 88 -12.10 9.31 -16.03
CA SER A 88 -11.52 7.98 -15.85
C SER A 88 -11.28 7.28 -17.19
N PHE A 89 -10.36 6.32 -17.14
CA PHE A 89 -10.04 5.42 -18.24
C PHE A 89 -10.15 3.97 -17.74
N PRO A 90 -11.06 3.16 -18.31
CA PRO A 90 -11.15 1.75 -17.98
C PRO A 90 -9.91 1.02 -18.49
N LEU A 91 -9.16 0.41 -17.58
CA LEU A 91 -7.92 -0.27 -17.96
C LEU A 91 -8.21 -1.56 -18.71
N GLY A 92 -9.24 -2.32 -18.31
CA GLY A 92 -9.71 -3.51 -19.02
C GLY A 92 -8.57 -4.36 -19.58
N ALA A 93 -8.65 -4.71 -20.87
CA ALA A 93 -7.56 -5.32 -21.63
C ALA A 93 -6.79 -4.30 -22.50
N ALA A 94 -6.86 -3.00 -22.16
CA ALA A 94 -6.19 -1.96 -22.93
C ALA A 94 -4.66 -2.16 -22.89
N PRO A 95 -3.97 -1.98 -24.03
CA PRO A 95 -2.53 -2.01 -24.06
C PRO A 95 -1.94 -0.80 -23.32
N ASP A 96 -0.72 -0.94 -22.80
CA ASP A 96 -0.01 0.13 -22.11
C ASP A 96 0.14 1.40 -22.98
N SER A 97 0.18 1.27 -24.31
CA SER A 97 0.20 2.41 -25.23
C SER A 97 -1.03 3.29 -25.07
N ASP A 98 -2.23 2.70 -25.04
CA ASP A 98 -3.49 3.44 -24.99
C ASP A 98 -3.66 4.12 -23.62
N VAL A 99 -3.24 3.44 -22.55
CA VAL A 99 -3.23 4.02 -21.20
C VAL A 99 -2.27 5.21 -21.13
N GLY A 100 -1.08 5.07 -21.71
CA GLY A 100 -0.07 6.12 -21.78
C GLY A 100 -0.54 7.32 -22.60
N GLU A 101 -1.08 7.10 -23.79
CA GLU A 101 -1.63 8.15 -24.66
C GLU A 101 -2.76 8.92 -23.97
N TRP A 102 -3.69 8.22 -23.32
CA TRP A 102 -4.77 8.87 -22.58
C TRP A 102 -4.23 9.71 -21.43
N LEU A 103 -3.33 9.17 -20.60
CA LEU A 103 -2.80 9.87 -19.45
C LEU A 103 -1.96 11.08 -19.86
N ASP A 104 -1.11 10.94 -20.87
CA ASP A 104 -0.28 12.02 -21.39
C ASP A 104 -1.13 13.14 -21.98
N ALA A 105 -2.23 12.82 -22.67
CA ALA A 105 -3.17 13.83 -23.16
C ALA A 105 -3.82 14.62 -22.01
N LYS A 106 -4.20 13.95 -20.91
CA LYS A 106 -4.75 14.63 -19.72
C LYS A 106 -3.73 15.50 -19.00
N LEU A 107 -2.50 15.00 -18.85
CA LEU A 107 -1.40 15.76 -18.27
C LEU A 107 -1.08 17.00 -19.12
N ALA A 108 -0.96 16.84 -20.44
CA ALA A 108 -0.68 17.93 -21.37
C ALA A 108 -1.77 19.01 -21.33
N ALA A 109 -3.05 18.62 -21.33
CA ALA A 109 -4.17 19.56 -21.20
C ALA A 109 -4.16 20.34 -19.87
N ALA A 110 -3.48 19.83 -18.84
CA ALA A 110 -3.26 20.51 -17.57
C ALA A 110 -1.92 21.26 -17.47
N GLY A 111 -1.10 21.26 -18.52
CA GLY A 111 0.22 21.89 -18.51
C GLY A 111 1.30 21.07 -17.79
N LEU A 112 1.09 19.76 -17.65
CA LEU A 112 1.98 18.82 -16.97
C LEU A 112 2.82 18.02 -17.99
N LYS A 113 3.97 17.53 -17.54
CA LYS A 113 4.87 16.66 -18.31
C LYS A 113 4.26 15.26 -18.48
N PRO A 114 4.51 14.58 -19.62
CA PRO A 114 4.00 13.23 -19.89
C PRO A 114 4.57 12.19 -18.92
N ALA A 115 3.81 11.12 -18.69
CA ALA A 115 4.14 9.99 -17.82
C ALA A 115 4.63 8.75 -18.58
N SER A 116 4.22 8.55 -19.83
CA SER A 116 4.54 7.31 -20.59
C SER A 116 6.04 7.05 -20.74
N GLY A 117 6.83 8.09 -21.00
CA GLY A 117 8.28 8.02 -21.15
C GLY A 117 9.09 7.96 -19.84
N VAL A 118 8.43 7.99 -18.67
CA VAL A 118 9.13 8.03 -17.38
C VAL A 118 9.68 6.65 -17.02
N THR A 119 10.99 6.57 -16.82
CA THR A 119 11.65 5.39 -16.25
C THR A 119 11.47 5.35 -14.73
N LEU A 120 11.14 4.16 -14.20
CA LEU A 120 11.09 3.89 -12.75
C LEU A 120 12.42 3.27 -12.31
N PRO A 121 12.96 3.60 -11.12
CA PRO A 121 14.28 3.15 -10.66
C PRO A 121 14.26 1.74 -10.06
N TYR A 122 13.21 0.97 -10.34
CA TYR A 122 12.99 -0.39 -9.84
C TYR A 122 12.34 -1.21 -10.95
N GLU A 123 12.48 -2.53 -10.84
CA GLU A 123 11.83 -3.44 -11.77
C GLU A 123 10.31 -3.35 -11.65
N THR A 124 9.64 -3.07 -12.77
CA THR A 124 8.18 -3.09 -12.78
C THR A 124 7.68 -4.53 -12.74
N PRO A 125 6.61 -4.81 -11.99
CA PRO A 125 6.10 -6.17 -11.86
C PRO A 125 5.75 -6.77 -13.22
N HIS A 126 6.18 -8.00 -13.46
CA HIS A 126 5.61 -8.79 -14.54
C HIS A 126 4.18 -9.16 -14.16
N ALA A 127 3.20 -8.72 -14.94
CA ALA A 127 1.82 -9.14 -14.75
C ALA A 127 1.74 -10.65 -14.98
N LEU A 128 1.13 -11.37 -14.03
CA LEU A 128 0.70 -12.74 -14.27
C LEU A 128 -0.27 -12.73 -15.46
N PHE A 129 -0.18 -13.73 -16.33
CA PHE A 129 -1.11 -13.89 -17.44
C PHE A 129 -2.52 -14.13 -16.90
N ALA A 130 -3.34 -13.08 -16.89
CA ALA A 130 -4.72 -13.12 -16.45
C ALA A 130 -5.57 -12.20 -17.32
N ARG A 131 -6.86 -12.55 -17.48
CA ARG A 131 -7.82 -11.71 -18.21
C ARG A 131 -8.50 -10.77 -17.24
N PRO A 132 -8.35 -9.44 -17.38
CA PRO A 132 -8.87 -8.49 -16.40
C PRO A 132 -10.38 -8.62 -16.14
N ALA A 133 -11.17 -9.02 -17.14
CA ALA A 133 -12.61 -9.25 -16.98
C ALA A 133 -12.94 -10.34 -15.94
N GLU A 134 -12.12 -11.39 -15.85
CA GLU A 134 -12.29 -12.53 -14.95
C GLU A 134 -11.89 -12.18 -13.49
N GLU A 135 -11.19 -11.06 -13.31
CA GLU A 135 -10.65 -10.60 -12.03
C GLU A 135 -11.52 -9.54 -11.34
N THR A 136 -12.63 -9.10 -11.96
CA THR A 136 -13.53 -8.05 -11.43
C THR A 136 -13.87 -8.18 -9.94
N PRO A 137 -14.35 -9.32 -9.41
CA PRO A 137 -14.64 -9.44 -7.98
C PRO A 137 -13.38 -9.41 -7.10
N ARG A 138 -12.24 -9.86 -7.64
CA ARG A 138 -10.95 -9.89 -6.92
C ARG A 138 -10.31 -8.52 -6.84
N PHE A 139 -10.52 -7.66 -7.84
CA PHE A 139 -10.14 -6.25 -7.77
C PHE A 139 -10.80 -5.54 -6.59
N ALA A 140 -12.09 -5.75 -6.38
CA ALA A 140 -12.81 -5.19 -5.24
C ALA A 140 -12.24 -5.70 -3.90
N ALA A 141 -11.88 -6.99 -3.83
CA ALA A 141 -11.24 -7.56 -2.65
C ALA A 141 -9.84 -6.97 -2.38
N VAL A 142 -8.99 -6.80 -3.39
CA VAL A 142 -7.67 -6.13 -3.26
C VAL A 142 -7.84 -4.69 -2.76
N ALA A 143 -8.80 -3.94 -3.33
CA ALA A 143 -9.13 -2.59 -2.87
C ALA A 143 -9.60 -2.58 -1.41
N GLY A 144 -10.38 -3.58 -1.01
CA GLY A 144 -10.82 -3.78 0.38
C GLY A 144 -9.66 -3.97 1.35
N TRP A 145 -8.65 -4.78 0.99
CA TRP A 145 -7.46 -4.98 1.83
C TRP A 145 -6.65 -3.69 2.02
N LEU A 146 -6.53 -2.87 0.98
CA LEU A 146 -5.88 -1.56 1.08
C LEU A 146 -6.70 -0.57 1.92
N ALA A 147 -8.03 -0.60 1.81
CA ALA A 147 -8.91 0.22 2.64
C ALA A 147 -8.82 -0.16 4.13
N ALA A 148 -8.87 -1.47 4.44
CA ALA A 148 -8.68 -2.01 5.78
C ALA A 148 -7.32 -1.60 6.36
N GLY A 149 -6.26 -1.76 5.56
CA GLY A 149 -4.92 -1.31 5.93
C GLY A 149 -4.87 0.18 6.22
N ALA A 150 -5.43 1.02 5.34
CA ALA A 150 -5.47 2.47 5.56
C ALA A 150 -6.13 2.86 6.90
N GLU A 151 -7.27 2.22 7.21
CA GLU A 151 -8.02 2.46 8.45
C GLU A 151 -7.21 2.10 9.71
N VAL A 152 -6.62 0.89 9.73
CA VAL A 152 -5.80 0.42 10.87
C VAL A 152 -4.52 1.24 10.99
N LEU A 153 -3.89 1.63 9.88
CA LEU A 153 -2.67 2.42 9.91
C LEU A 153 -2.94 3.84 10.43
N GLU A 154 -4.11 4.43 10.17
CA GLU A 154 -4.50 5.68 10.83
C GLU A 154 -4.73 5.49 12.34
N TRP A 155 -5.23 4.33 12.77
CA TRP A 155 -5.23 3.97 14.19
C TRP A 155 -3.80 3.88 14.77
N VAL A 156 -2.85 3.25 14.07
CA VAL A 156 -1.42 3.16 14.47
C VAL A 156 -0.83 4.56 14.64
N ARG A 157 -1.07 5.47 13.68
CA ARG A 157 -0.61 6.86 13.75
C ARG A 157 -1.15 7.57 14.99
N ARG A 158 -2.43 7.40 15.31
CA ARG A 158 -3.03 7.98 16.53
C ARG A 158 -2.47 7.37 17.81
N LYS A 159 -2.35 6.04 17.87
CA LYS A 159 -1.86 5.28 19.03
C LYS A 159 -0.44 5.69 19.40
N TYR A 160 0.44 5.80 18.41
CA TYR A 160 1.88 6.00 18.62
C TYR A 160 2.36 7.45 18.41
N ARG A 161 1.43 8.42 18.36
CA ARG A 161 1.75 9.87 18.24
C ARG A 161 2.66 10.44 19.32
N ARG A 162 2.84 9.71 20.42
CA ARG A 162 3.71 10.10 21.55
C ARG A 162 5.20 10.13 21.16
N PHE A 163 5.62 9.31 20.20
CA PHE A 163 7.01 9.29 19.74
C PHE A 163 7.36 10.57 18.98
N LYS A 164 8.65 10.91 18.99
CA LYS A 164 9.22 12.07 18.30
C LYS A 164 10.52 11.61 17.62
N PRO A 165 10.61 11.62 16.28
CA PRO A 165 9.69 12.25 15.31
C PRO A 165 8.28 11.63 15.24
N GLY A 166 8.15 10.32 15.46
CA GLY A 166 6.86 9.63 15.54
C GLY A 166 6.35 9.10 14.20
N PRO A 167 5.03 8.81 14.10
CA PRO A 167 4.46 8.15 12.94
C PRO A 167 4.35 9.08 11.71
N GLY A 168 4.91 8.64 10.58
CA GLY A 168 4.76 9.28 9.29
C GLY A 168 3.33 9.18 8.71
N PRO A 169 3.05 9.82 7.57
CA PRO A 169 1.78 9.65 6.86
C PRO A 169 1.59 8.19 6.40
N VAL A 170 0.33 7.76 6.28
CA VAL A 170 0.00 6.48 5.62
C VAL A 170 0.20 6.64 4.12
N ARG A 171 1.02 5.77 3.52
CA ARG A 171 1.39 5.81 2.10
C ARG A 171 1.31 4.44 1.49
N CYS A 172 0.85 4.36 0.25
CA CYS A 172 1.06 3.21 -0.61
C CYS A 172 2.33 3.41 -1.44
N TRP A 173 3.25 2.46 -1.35
CA TRP A 173 4.55 2.51 -2.02
C TRP A 173 4.48 1.75 -3.35
N PRO A 174 4.62 2.40 -4.51
CA PRO A 174 4.38 1.76 -5.81
C PRO A 174 5.39 0.67 -6.17
N HIS A 175 6.59 0.67 -5.56
CA HIS A 175 7.62 -0.34 -5.81
C HIS A 175 7.30 -1.69 -5.16
N HIS A 176 6.82 -1.70 -3.90
CA HIS A 176 6.41 -2.94 -3.20
C HIS A 176 4.90 -3.22 -3.25
N PHE A 177 4.09 -2.23 -3.61
CA PHE A 177 2.62 -2.27 -3.61
C PHE A 177 2.01 -2.66 -2.27
N ASP A 178 2.54 -2.11 -1.20
CA ASP A 178 1.97 -2.18 0.14
C ASP A 178 1.52 -0.78 0.58
N ILE A 179 0.60 -0.73 1.56
CA ILE A 179 0.23 0.49 2.28
C ILE A 179 0.81 0.44 3.68
N ALA A 180 1.52 1.48 4.10
CA ALA A 180 2.30 1.46 5.31
C ALA A 180 2.43 2.83 5.99
N THR A 181 2.81 2.81 7.26
CA THR A 181 3.34 3.95 7.99
C THR A 181 4.64 3.54 8.69
N LEU A 182 5.60 4.45 8.74
CA LEU A 182 6.84 4.28 9.48
C LEU A 182 6.76 5.08 10.79
N VAL A 183 6.90 4.40 11.93
CA VAL A 183 6.98 5.06 13.24
C VAL A 183 8.44 5.29 13.60
N ALA A 184 8.93 6.50 13.37
CA ALA A 184 10.29 6.89 13.74
C ALA A 184 10.39 7.05 15.27
N LEU A 185 11.34 6.35 15.88
CA LEU A 185 11.56 6.34 17.33
C LEU A 185 12.63 7.35 17.76
N GLU A 186 13.44 7.83 16.82
CA GLU A 186 14.45 8.87 17.03
C GLU A 186 14.70 9.69 15.75
N PRO A 187 15.32 10.89 15.85
CA PRO A 187 15.70 11.66 14.67
C PRO A 187 16.79 10.96 13.87
N GLY A 188 16.71 11.06 12.55
CA GLY A 188 17.68 10.51 11.61
C GLY A 188 16.99 10.06 10.34
N ASP A 189 17.77 9.58 9.37
CA ASP A 189 17.23 8.97 8.17
C ASP A 189 16.69 7.55 8.46
N ALA A 190 15.83 7.05 7.58
CA ALA A 190 15.17 5.77 7.75
C ALA A 190 16.12 4.56 7.63
N GLU A 191 17.34 4.74 7.10
CA GLU A 191 18.33 3.68 6.96
C GLU A 191 19.19 3.51 8.21
N HIS A 192 19.23 4.49 9.11
CA HIS A 192 20.09 4.44 10.30
C HIS A 192 19.31 4.62 11.61
N ALA A 193 18.19 5.33 11.59
CA ALA A 193 17.41 5.61 12.79
C ALA A 193 16.49 4.45 13.15
N ARG A 194 16.33 4.20 14.46
CA ARG A 194 15.35 3.23 14.95
C ARG A 194 13.94 3.61 14.53
N ALA A 195 13.24 2.64 13.97
CA ALA A 195 11.86 2.81 13.54
C ALA A 195 11.10 1.48 13.62
N ILE A 196 9.78 1.54 13.58
CA ILE A 196 8.94 0.36 13.36
C ILE A 196 8.02 0.65 12.18
N GLY A 197 8.21 -0.10 11.09
CA GLY A 197 7.30 -0.10 9.96
C GLY A 197 6.07 -0.95 10.25
N VAL A 198 4.89 -0.43 9.97
CA VAL A 198 3.64 -1.19 10.03
C VAL A 198 2.94 -1.03 8.69
N GLY A 199 2.50 -2.13 8.09
CA GLY A 199 1.87 -2.07 6.78
C GLY A 199 1.05 -3.30 6.42
N VAL A 200 0.29 -3.17 5.33
CA VAL A 200 -0.48 -4.25 4.72
C VAL A 200 -0.05 -4.35 3.27
N SER A 201 0.41 -5.53 2.88
CA SER A 201 0.66 -5.88 1.49
C SER A 201 -0.55 -6.68 0.97
N PRO A 202 -1.06 -6.42 -0.24
CA PRO A 202 -2.04 -7.30 -0.90
C PRO A 202 -1.43 -8.64 -1.37
N GLY A 203 -0.13 -8.84 -1.15
CA GLY A 203 0.62 -10.07 -1.41
C GLY A 203 1.92 -9.80 -2.17
N ASP A 204 2.89 -10.68 -2.03
CA ASP A 204 4.21 -10.62 -2.67
C ASP A 204 4.75 -12.04 -2.91
N ASP A 205 6.05 -12.17 -3.17
CA ASP A 205 6.69 -13.46 -3.42
C ASP A 205 6.86 -14.31 -2.14
N TYR A 206 6.71 -13.72 -0.94
CA TYR A 206 6.71 -14.45 0.32
C TYR A 206 5.31 -14.97 0.65
N TYR A 207 4.28 -14.17 0.39
CA TYR A 207 2.89 -14.50 0.63
C TYR A 207 2.04 -14.09 -0.57
N ALA A 208 1.54 -15.08 -1.33
CA ALA A 208 0.69 -14.87 -2.50
C ALA A 208 -0.75 -14.38 -2.17
N GLN A 209 -0.95 -13.85 -0.97
CA GLN A 209 -2.20 -13.37 -0.42
C GLN A 209 -1.93 -12.12 0.42
N PRO A 210 -2.94 -11.29 0.70
CA PRO A 210 -2.79 -10.16 1.59
C PRO A 210 -2.22 -10.54 2.96
N TYR A 211 -1.40 -9.68 3.55
CA TYR A 211 -0.89 -9.85 4.90
C TYR A 211 -0.54 -8.52 5.57
N LEU A 212 -0.76 -8.46 6.88
CA LEU A 212 -0.21 -7.44 7.78
C LEU A 212 1.26 -7.74 8.04
N TYR A 213 2.10 -6.71 8.17
CA TYR A 213 3.43 -6.81 8.75
C TYR A 213 3.73 -5.72 9.80
N VAL A 214 4.55 -6.07 10.79
CA VAL A 214 5.19 -5.13 11.74
C VAL A 214 6.69 -5.43 11.78
N SER A 215 7.50 -4.48 11.32
CA SER A 215 8.93 -4.65 11.07
C SER A 215 9.75 -3.62 11.86
N PRO A 216 10.38 -4.01 12.99
CA PRO A 216 11.31 -3.14 13.70
C PRO A 216 12.64 -3.03 12.96
N TYR A 217 13.16 -1.81 12.91
CA TYR A 217 14.47 -1.46 12.36
C TYR A 217 15.34 -0.75 13.43
N PRO A 218 16.66 -1.04 13.50
CA PRO A 218 17.36 -2.09 12.78
C PRO A 218 16.85 -3.48 13.18
N ARG A 219 17.16 -4.50 12.37
CA ARG A 219 16.76 -5.89 12.66
C ARG A 219 17.25 -6.26 14.07
N PRO A 220 16.36 -6.54 15.02
CA PRO A 220 16.77 -6.90 16.36
C PRO A 220 17.34 -8.33 16.41
N ASP A 221 17.95 -8.70 17.54
CA ASP A 221 18.13 -10.10 17.89
C ASP A 221 16.78 -10.82 17.81
N ILE A 222 16.75 -12.05 17.30
CA ILE A 222 15.54 -12.86 17.10
C ILE A 222 15.49 -14.08 18.03
N ALA A 223 16.43 -14.19 18.98
CA ALA A 223 16.37 -15.22 20.01
C ALA A 223 15.13 -15.04 20.91
N ASN A 224 14.53 -16.17 21.31
CA ASN A 224 13.44 -16.23 22.28
C ASN A 224 12.27 -15.29 21.96
N LEU A 225 11.79 -15.30 20.70
CA LEU A 225 10.62 -14.52 20.31
C LEU A 225 9.36 -15.03 21.04
N PRO A 226 8.54 -14.13 21.61
CA PRO A 226 7.30 -14.52 22.24
C PRO A 226 6.30 -15.00 21.19
N ALA A 227 5.32 -15.81 21.60
CA ALA A 227 4.15 -16.08 20.78
C ALA A 227 3.38 -14.77 20.55
N LEU A 228 2.88 -14.58 19.33
CA LEU A 228 1.98 -13.47 19.00
C LEU A 228 0.52 -13.87 19.25
N PRO A 229 -0.41 -12.90 19.34
CA PRO A 229 -1.84 -13.17 19.36
C PRO A 229 -2.28 -14.05 18.17
N ARG A 230 -3.43 -14.72 18.33
CA ARG A 230 -3.94 -15.69 17.36
C ARG A 230 -3.98 -15.09 15.94
N GLY A 231 -3.36 -15.81 15.00
CA GLY A 231 -3.24 -15.40 13.59
C GLY A 231 -1.92 -14.67 13.26
N GLY A 232 -1.17 -14.21 14.27
CA GLY A 232 0.16 -13.65 14.12
C GLY A 232 1.27 -14.71 14.20
N ARG A 233 2.36 -14.48 13.46
CA ARG A 233 3.61 -15.26 13.54
C ARG A 233 4.82 -14.39 13.20
N TRP A 234 6.01 -14.82 13.61
CA TRP A 234 7.26 -14.18 13.20
C TRP A 234 7.75 -14.72 11.86
N HIS A 235 8.13 -13.81 10.97
CA HIS A 235 8.86 -14.08 9.75
C HIS A 235 10.33 -13.74 9.96
N THR A 236 11.23 -14.62 9.53
CA THR A 236 12.68 -14.48 9.76
C THR A 236 13.54 -14.72 8.54
N ARG A 237 12.93 -15.17 7.43
CA ARG A 237 13.62 -15.49 6.17
C ARG A 237 13.78 -14.19 5.37
N ASP A 238 15.01 -13.82 5.02
CA ASP A 238 15.37 -12.62 4.24
C ASP A 238 15.07 -11.27 4.92
N PHE A 239 13.94 -11.12 5.62
CA PHE A 239 13.62 -9.99 6.49
C PHE A 239 13.05 -10.46 7.84
N PHE A 240 12.90 -9.52 8.77
CA PHE A 240 12.30 -9.78 10.08
C PHE A 240 11.03 -8.95 10.28
N ALA A 241 9.90 -9.61 10.53
CA ALA A 241 8.64 -8.95 10.84
C ALA A 241 7.69 -9.89 11.59
N ALA A 242 6.77 -9.34 12.37
CA ALA A 242 5.53 -10.05 12.68
C ALA A 242 4.62 -10.02 11.45
N ILE A 243 3.96 -11.13 11.12
CA ILE A 243 3.09 -11.30 9.97
C ILE A 243 1.74 -11.89 10.41
N ALA A 244 0.65 -11.43 9.82
CA ALA A 244 -0.65 -12.11 9.85
C ALA A 244 -1.23 -12.14 8.43
N THR A 245 -1.48 -13.32 7.87
CA THR A 245 -2.04 -13.40 6.50
C THR A 245 -3.53 -13.16 6.50
N GLY A 246 -4.06 -12.87 5.31
CA GLY A 246 -5.49 -12.70 5.11
C GLY A 246 -6.26 -13.94 5.54
N THR A 247 -5.78 -15.14 5.23
CA THR A 247 -6.39 -16.39 5.72
C THR A 247 -6.43 -16.44 7.25
N ASP A 248 -5.32 -16.10 7.93
CA ASP A 248 -5.25 -16.14 9.38
C ASP A 248 -6.18 -15.10 10.04
N LEU A 249 -6.21 -13.88 9.49
CA LEU A 249 -7.03 -12.78 9.99
C LEU A 249 -8.52 -13.05 9.78
N LEU A 250 -8.92 -13.55 8.61
CA LEU A 250 -10.33 -13.82 8.31
C LEU A 250 -10.90 -15.04 9.06
N ALA A 251 -10.02 -15.91 9.59
CA ALA A 251 -10.40 -16.99 10.50
C ALA A 251 -10.73 -16.50 11.92
N LEU A 252 -10.43 -15.25 12.25
CA LEU A 252 -10.88 -14.60 13.47
C LEU A 252 -12.34 -14.13 13.32
N GLU A 253 -13.06 -14.08 14.43
CA GLU A 253 -14.44 -13.56 14.46
C GLU A 253 -14.45 -12.08 14.04
N ASP A 254 -13.55 -11.30 14.65
CA ASP A 254 -13.33 -9.89 14.39
C ASP A 254 -11.91 -9.66 13.81
N PRO A 255 -11.77 -9.57 12.48
CA PRO A 255 -10.47 -9.40 11.83
C PRO A 255 -9.86 -8.02 12.07
N GLU A 256 -10.67 -6.98 12.31
CA GLU A 256 -10.18 -5.63 12.63
C GLU A 256 -9.48 -5.66 13.99
N LYS A 257 -10.20 -6.14 15.00
CA LYS A 257 -9.67 -6.28 16.36
C LYS A 257 -8.45 -7.18 16.39
N GLY A 258 -8.50 -8.31 15.69
CA GLY A 258 -7.36 -9.22 15.60
C GLY A 258 -6.12 -8.59 14.97
N MET A 259 -6.30 -7.80 13.89
CA MET A 259 -5.20 -7.07 13.27
C MET A 259 -4.58 -6.07 14.26
N ILE A 260 -5.41 -5.33 15.01
CA ILE A 260 -4.95 -4.37 16.04
C ILE A 260 -4.18 -5.08 17.17
N GLU A 261 -4.70 -6.18 17.72
CA GLU A 261 -4.05 -6.92 18.80
C GLU A 261 -2.67 -7.45 18.38
N ILE A 262 -2.55 -7.97 17.15
CA ILE A 262 -1.27 -8.44 16.60
C ILE A 262 -0.31 -7.25 16.43
N ILE A 263 -0.78 -6.11 15.92
CA ILE A 263 0.05 -4.91 15.79
C ILE A 263 0.56 -4.46 17.16
N GLU A 264 -0.31 -4.36 18.17
CA GLU A 264 0.09 -3.93 19.51
C GLU A 264 1.16 -4.84 20.10
N ALA A 265 0.92 -6.15 20.11
CA ALA A 265 1.86 -7.12 20.66
C ALA A 265 3.22 -7.09 19.93
N ALA A 266 3.20 -7.05 18.59
CA ALA A 266 4.43 -7.01 17.80
C ALA A 266 5.17 -5.67 17.94
N PHE A 267 4.45 -4.56 18.01
CA PHE A 267 5.04 -3.23 18.16
C PHE A 267 5.68 -3.06 19.55
N GLU A 268 5.01 -3.49 20.61
CA GLU A 268 5.55 -3.49 21.97
C GLU A 268 6.81 -4.35 22.09
N GLU A 269 6.79 -5.54 21.48
CA GLU A 269 7.97 -6.39 21.41
C GLU A 269 9.11 -5.73 20.59
N GLY A 270 8.76 -5.04 19.50
CA GLY A 270 9.70 -4.23 18.72
C GLY A 270 10.37 -3.15 19.56
N LEU A 271 9.59 -2.37 20.34
CA LEU A 271 10.13 -1.35 21.25
C LEU A 271 11.10 -1.96 22.28
N ARG A 272 10.71 -3.08 22.89
CA ARG A 272 11.54 -3.79 23.88
C ARG A 272 12.87 -4.23 23.28
N ARG A 273 12.84 -4.80 22.08
CA ARG A 273 14.05 -5.28 21.37
C ARG A 273 14.92 -4.14 20.84
N LEU A 274 14.34 -2.99 20.52
CA LEU A 274 15.05 -1.77 20.13
C LEU A 274 15.53 -0.93 21.33
N HIS A 275 15.34 -1.43 22.55
CA HIS A 275 15.70 -0.76 23.81
C HIS A 275 15.08 0.65 23.93
N VAL A 276 13.86 0.82 23.43
CA VAL A 276 13.08 2.04 23.57
C VAL A 276 12.24 1.96 24.83
N ARG A 277 12.37 2.97 25.70
CA ARG A 277 11.69 3.08 26.99
C ARG A 277 10.33 3.76 26.84
#